data_AF-Q4S0V5-F1
#
_entry.id   AF-Q4S0V5-F1
#
_cell.length_a   1.000
_cell.length_b   1.000
_cell.length_c   1.000
_cell.angle_alpha   90.00
_cell.angle_beta   90.00
_cell.angle_gamma   90.00
#
_symmetry.space_group_name_H-M   'P 1'
#
loop_
_entity.id
_entity.type
_entity.pdbx_description
1 polymer ?
#
loop_
_entity_poly.entity_id
_entity_poly.type
_entity_poly.pdbx_seq_one_letter_code
_entity_poly.pdbx_strand_id
1 'polypeptide(L)' 'RYFVLDPDVGQLHYYVNEQGKGQKPRGSLPLVGASVTQSDEAPHMFMVHSANGELYKLRGKPSSRAQAA' A
#
# COMPACT_ATOMS: atom_id res chain seq x y z
N ARG A 1 3.68 -8.77 5.92
CA ARG A 1 3.41 -7.31 5.93
C ARG A 1 1.98 -7.12 5.46
N TYR A 2 1.19 -6.39 6.23
CA TYR A 2 -0.21 -6.12 5.97
C TYR A 2 -0.35 -4.62 5.73
N PHE A 3 -0.90 -4.24 4.58
CA PHE A 3 -1.07 -2.84 4.19
C PHE A 3 -2.55 -2.50 4.26
N VAL A 4 -2.87 -1.37 4.87
CA VAL A 4 -4.23 -0.85 5.01
C VAL A 4 -4.26 0.54 4.43
N LEU A 5 -5.18 0.75 3.49
CA LEU A 5 -5.51 2.07 3.01
C LEU A 5 -6.49 2.70 4.00
N ASP A 6 -6.12 3.85 4.56
CA ASP A 6 -7.00 4.67 5.38
C ASP A 6 -7.43 5.91 4.56
N PRO A 7 -8.65 5.92 4.00
CA PRO A 7 -9.11 7.02 3.16
C PRO A 7 -9.43 8.29 3.95
N ASP A 8 -9.74 8.19 5.24
CA ASP A 8 -10.11 9.33 6.08
C ASP A 8 -8.90 10.24 6.34
N VAL A 9 -7.72 9.64 6.53
CA VAL A 9 -6.45 10.39 6.65
C VAL A 9 -5.65 10.47 5.35
N GLY A 10 -6.05 9.74 4.30
CA GLY A 10 -5.35 9.70 3.02
C GLY A 10 -3.95 9.08 3.11
N GLN A 11 -3.79 8.03 3.93
CA GLN A 11 -2.50 7.37 4.16
C GLN A 11 -2.57 5.86 3.95
N LEU A 12 -1.45 5.29 3.51
CA LEU A 12 -1.21 3.86 3.48
C LEU A 12 -0.43 3.45 4.72
N HIS A 13 -1.06 2.70 5.61
CA HIS A 13 -0.44 2.15 6.80
C HIS A 13 0.09 0.75 6.55
N TYR A 14 1.24 0.42 7.13
CA TYR A 14 1.74 -0.95 7.11
C TYR A 14 2.00 -1.51 8.50
N TYR A 15 1.66 -2.78 8.62
CA TYR A 15 1.77 -3.58 9.83
C TYR A 15 2.58 -4.84 9.52
N VAL A 16 3.14 -5.46 10.56
CA VAL A 16 3.89 -6.70 10.42
C VAL A 16 2.97 -7.80 9.88
N ASN A 17 1.79 -7.91 10.49
CA ASN A 17 0.71 -8.85 10.20
C ASN A 17 -0.66 -8.17 10.39
N GLU A 18 -1.73 -8.87 10.03
CA GLU A 18 -3.11 -8.38 10.16
C GLU A 18 -3.54 -8.20 11.63
N GLN A 19 -3.05 -9.06 12.53
CA GLN A 19 -3.28 -8.94 13.98
C GLN A 19 -2.79 -7.61 14.55
N GLY A 20 -1.81 -6.97 13.89
CA GLY A 20 -1.28 -5.67 14.26
C GLY A 20 -2.18 -4.48 13.92
N LYS A 21 -3.31 -4.65 13.21
CA LYS A 21 -4.19 -3.54 12.79
C LYS A 21 -4.70 -2.70 13.96
N GLY A 22 -4.89 -3.30 15.15
CA GLY A 22 -5.29 -2.60 16.38
C GLY A 22 -4.13 -1.97 17.17
N GLN A 23 -2.91 -2.00 16.63
CA GLN A 23 -1.72 -1.37 17.22
C GLN A 23 -1.28 -0.17 16.38
N LYS A 24 -0.29 0.59 16.87
CA LYS A 24 0.31 1.67 16.08
C LYS A 24 0.89 1.09 14.77
N PRO A 25 0.62 1.70 13.60
CA PRO A 25 1.23 1.28 12.34
C PRO A 25 2.74 1.37 12.44
N ARG A 26 3.42 0.42 11.78
CA ARG A 26 4.88 0.37 11.80
C ARG A 26 5.48 1.44 10.89
N GLY A 27 4.72 1.88 9.90
CA GLY A 27 4.95 3.11 9.18
C GLY A 27 3.71 3.50 8.37
N SER A 28 3.72 4.72 7.88
CA SER A 28 2.60 5.37 7.22
C SER A 28 3.12 6.19 6.04
N LEU A 29 2.53 5.99 4.87
CA LEU A 29 2.90 6.69 3.65
C LEU A 29 1.75 7.60 3.23
N PRO A 30 1.95 8.93 3.14
CA PRO A 30 0.91 9.81 2.64
C PRO A 30 0.64 9.55 1.16
N LEU A 31 -0.64 9.45 0.79
CA LEU A 31 -1.05 9.20 -0.59
C LEU A 31 -1.46 10.47 -1.34
N VAL A 32 -1.56 11.60 -0.63
CA VAL A 32 -1.80 12.90 -1.24
C VAL A 32 -0.61 13.25 -2.15
N GLY A 33 -0.89 13.44 -3.43
CA GLY A 33 0.15 13.69 -4.45
C GLY A 33 1.03 12.48 -4.74
N ALA A 34 0.69 11.28 -4.24
CA ALA A 34 1.43 10.08 -4.56
C ALA A 34 1.08 9.56 -5.96
N SER A 35 2.06 8.95 -6.63
CA SER A 35 1.88 8.27 -7.91
C SER A 35 2.20 6.79 -7.80
N VAL A 36 1.46 5.95 -8.55
CA VAL A 36 1.68 4.51 -8.59
C VAL A 36 2.22 4.12 -9.96
N THR A 37 3.35 3.44 -9.99
CA THR A 37 4.03 2.97 -11.20
C THR A 37 4.06 1.45 -11.21
N GLN A 38 3.73 0.82 -12.34
CA GLN A 38 3.92 -0.63 -12.48
C GLN A 38 5.41 -0.95 -12.57
N SER A 39 5.81 -2.11 -12.04
CA SER A 39 7.19 -2.59 -12.13
C SER A 39 7.25 -3.81 -13.04
N ASP A 40 8.18 -3.79 -14.00
CA ASP A 40 8.42 -4.90 -14.93
C ASP A 40 9.25 -6.03 -14.30
N GLU A 41 9.70 -5.88 -13.04
CA GLU A 41 10.56 -6.86 -12.37
C GLU A 41 9.85 -8.19 -12.06
N ALA A 42 8.56 -8.13 -11.72
CA ALA A 42 7.78 -9.34 -11.48
C ALA A 42 6.27 -9.08 -11.64
N PRO A 43 5.50 -10.11 -11.98
CA PRO A 43 4.04 -10.00 -12.05
C PRO A 43 3.45 -9.47 -10.75
N HIS A 44 2.53 -8.51 -10.90
CA HIS A 44 1.82 -7.82 -9.81
C HIS A 44 2.71 -6.94 -8.92
N MET A 45 3.94 -6.61 -9.31
CA MET A 45 4.72 -5.60 -8.61
C MET A 45 4.38 -4.18 -9.07
N PHE A 46 4.33 -3.27 -8.12
CA PHE A 46 4.14 -1.85 -8.35
C PHE A 46 4.87 -1.04 -7.28
N MET A 47 5.14 0.21 -7.60
CA MET A 47 5.88 1.15 -6.77
C MET A 47 4.97 2.33 -6.46
N VAL A 48 4.84 2.68 -5.19
CA VAL A 48 4.09 3.85 -4.72
C VAL A 48 5.10 4.92 -4.35
N HIS A 49 5.10 6.00 -5.14
CA HIS A 49 5.94 7.17 -4.94
C HIS A 49 5.13 8.22 -4.19
N SER A 50 5.53 8.55 -2.98
CA SER A 50 4.88 9.60 -2.20
C SER A 50 5.47 10.97 -2.54
N ALA A 51 4.65 12.01 -2.42
CA ALA A 51 5.06 13.40 -2.64
C ALA A 51 6.18 13.87 -1.69
N ASN A 52 6.36 13.20 -0.54
CA ASN A 52 7.43 13.47 0.41
C ASN A 52 8.78 12.81 0.04
N GLY A 53 8.86 12.12 -1.10
CA GLY A 53 10.06 11.41 -1.56
C GLY A 53 10.19 9.97 -1.06
N GLU A 54 9.26 9.48 -0.23
CA GLU A 54 9.22 8.08 0.17
C GLU A 54 8.74 7.17 -0.97
N LEU A 55 9.28 5.95 -1.00
CA LEU A 55 9.01 4.98 -2.06
C LEU A 55 8.72 3.61 -1.48
N TYR A 56 7.55 3.06 -1.81
CA TYR A 56 7.13 1.74 -1.35
C TYR A 56 7.02 0.80 -2.54
N LYS A 57 7.84 -0.25 -2.54
CA LYS A 57 7.75 -1.33 -3.53
C LYS A 57 6.88 -2.45 -2.99
N LEU A 58 5.74 -2.66 -3.63
CA LEU A 58 4.71 -3.58 -3.20
C LEU A 58 4.45 -4.63 -4.28
N ARG A 59 4.07 -5.82 -3.83
CA ARG A 59 3.58 -6.88 -4.71
C ARG A 59 2.13 -7.14 -4.37
N GLY A 60 1.25 -6.82 -5.30
CA GLY A 60 -0.16 -7.17 -5.24
C GLY A 60 -0.33 -8.68 -5.20
N LYS A 61 -1.38 -9.14 -4.54
CA LYS A 61 -1.78 -10.54 -4.68
C LYS A 61 -2.35 -10.74 -6.09
N PRO A 62 -1.99 -11.81 -6.81
CA PRO A 62 -2.65 -12.17 -8.06
C PRO A 62 -4.15 -12.35 -7.76
N SER A 63 -4.95 -11.38 -8.19
CA SER A 63 -6.41 -11.36 -8.19
C SER A 63 -7.11 -12.08 -7.01
N SER A 64 -7.48 -11.33 -5.98
CA SER A 64 -8.92 -11.31 -5.67
C SER A 64 -9.49 -10.11 -6.40
N ARG A 65 -9.98 -10.36 -7.62
CA ARG A 65 -10.95 -9.48 -8.28
C ARG A 65 -12.08 -9.32 -7.26
N ALA A 66 -12.15 -8.19 -6.56
CA ALA A 66 -13.36 -7.85 -5.82
C ALA A 66 -14.44 -7.74 -6.89
N GLN A 67 -15.30 -8.76 -6.94
CA GLN A 67 -16.49 -8.75 -7.76
C GLN A 67 -17.28 -7.51 -7.32
N ALA A 68 -17.33 -6.51 -8.20
CA ALA A 68 -18.53 -5.71 -8.32
C ALA A 68 -19.58 -6.69 -8.86
N ALA A 69 -20.40 -7.22 -7.95
CA ALA A 69 -21.66 -7.88 -8.23
C ALA A 69 -22.65 -7.39 -7.16
#